data_AF-A0A2V7SDU4-F1
#
_entry.id   AF-A0A2V7SDU4-F1
#
_cell.length_a   1.000
_cell.length_b   1.000
_cell.length_c   1.000
_cell.angle_alpha   90.00
_cell.angle_beta   90.00
_cell.angle_gamma   90.00
#
_symmetry.space_group_name_H-M   'P 1'
#
loop_
_entity.id
_entity.type
_entity.pdbx_description
1 polymer ?
#
loop_
_entity_poly.entity_id
_entity_poly.type
_entity_poly.pdbx_seq_one_letter_code
_entity_poly.pdbx_strand_id
1 'polypeptide(L)'
;MTVRHALIPLALTLLAVGCAGSHPTAVQQPPAQGPHFLRWAGNSPPQFRAIDPLSGSGAGGGGGLSSGSGGLSFDLASGPGGLSLGQSTATFWAVRGQERSAQINYLSAAGDTSSPFLRLTISDPAYVPGVGDLAPGDSVLITVTIDTVNIGVSLEPTGLQFGDPAQLQIWYGGAGGDLNGDGVVDSADAQIESRLLGLWYREGADSAWTPIRAAQSLSDRSFISQLLHFCDYEVSFSEYAVSW
;
A
#
# COMPACT_ATOMS: atom_id res chain seq x y z
N MET A 1 62.25 -51.28 -42.51
CA MET A 1 60.83 -51.25 -42.10
C MET A 1 60.37 -49.80 -42.15
N THR A 2 59.58 -49.49 -43.16
CA THR A 2 58.97 -48.18 -43.47
C THR A 2 57.59 -48.47 -44.09
N VAL A 3 56.78 -47.41 -44.28
CA VAL A 3 55.38 -47.32 -44.80
C VAL A 3 54.43 -47.04 -43.63
N ARG A 4 53.89 -45.83 -43.34
CA ARG A 4 53.38 -44.62 -44.04
C ARG A 4 51.99 -44.73 -44.73
N HIS A 5 51.12 -43.77 -44.34
CA HIS A 5 49.87 -43.27 -44.96
C HIS A 5 48.61 -44.16 -44.80
N ALA A 6 47.35 -43.69 -44.76
CA ALA A 6 46.74 -42.39 -45.06
C ALA A 6 45.36 -42.26 -44.34
N LEU A 7 44.90 -41.03 -44.14
CA LEU A 7 43.51 -40.65 -43.82
C LEU A 7 42.64 -40.68 -45.10
N ILE A 8 41.41 -41.19 -45.00
CA ILE A 8 40.34 -40.97 -46.00
C ILE A 8 39.08 -40.54 -45.22
N PRO A 9 38.45 -39.39 -45.54
CA PRO A 9 37.18 -38.99 -44.96
C PRO A 9 36.02 -39.62 -45.74
N LEU A 10 35.07 -40.22 -45.05
CA LEU A 10 33.81 -40.66 -45.65
C LEU A 10 32.74 -39.60 -45.38
N ALA A 11 32.38 -38.85 -46.41
CA ALA A 11 31.18 -38.03 -46.44
C ALA A 11 29.97 -38.95 -46.61
N LEU A 12 28.99 -38.86 -45.71
CA LEU A 12 27.70 -39.50 -45.88
C LEU A 12 26.61 -38.43 -45.80
N THR A 13 26.14 -38.01 -46.98
CA THR A 13 24.90 -37.25 -47.16
C THR A 13 23.70 -38.19 -46.95
N LEU A 14 22.90 -37.92 -45.93
CA LEU A 14 21.55 -38.50 -45.77
C LEU A 14 20.53 -37.37 -45.85
N LEU A 15 19.82 -37.34 -46.98
CA LEU A 15 18.52 -36.66 -47.10
C LEU A 15 17.46 -37.60 -46.52
N ALA A 16 16.74 -37.14 -45.50
CA ALA A 16 15.50 -37.77 -45.06
C ALA A 16 14.39 -36.72 -44.93
N VAL A 17 13.27 -37.08 -45.53
CA VAL A 17 12.04 -36.33 -45.77
C VAL A 17 11.26 -36.10 -44.48
N GLY A 18 10.46 -35.03 -44.49
CA GLY A 18 9.61 -34.52 -43.42
C GLY A 18 8.89 -35.52 -42.52
N CYS A 19 8.86 -35.17 -41.25
CA CYS A 19 7.70 -35.34 -40.38
C CYS A 19 7.53 -34.02 -39.64
N ALA A 20 6.42 -33.32 -39.92
CA ALA A 20 5.96 -32.21 -39.12
C ALA A 20 5.59 -32.75 -37.73
N GLY A 21 6.56 -32.76 -36.83
CA GLY A 21 6.34 -32.98 -35.42
C GLY A 21 5.87 -31.67 -34.82
N SER A 22 4.60 -31.60 -34.47
CA SER A 22 4.03 -30.61 -33.58
C SER A 22 4.97 -30.42 -32.40
N HIS A 23 5.60 -29.25 -32.30
CA HIS A 23 6.17 -28.82 -31.03
C HIS A 23 5.06 -28.96 -29.99
N PRO A 24 5.31 -29.55 -28.80
CA PRO A 24 4.40 -29.33 -27.70
C PRO A 24 4.33 -27.82 -27.56
N THR A 25 3.15 -27.28 -27.80
CA THR A 25 2.83 -25.90 -27.47
C THR A 25 3.32 -25.75 -26.05
N ALA A 26 4.38 -24.95 -25.83
CA ALA A 26 4.61 -24.42 -24.51
C ALA A 26 3.24 -23.86 -24.13
N VAL A 27 2.60 -24.47 -23.13
CA VAL A 27 1.40 -23.89 -22.56
C VAL A 27 1.88 -22.51 -22.18
N GLN A 28 1.45 -21.51 -22.95
CA GLN A 28 1.71 -20.14 -22.63
C GLN A 28 1.01 -19.98 -21.30
N GLN A 29 1.80 -20.06 -20.23
CA GLN A 29 1.32 -19.82 -18.88
C GLN A 29 0.58 -18.50 -19.00
N PRO A 30 -0.71 -18.44 -18.62
CA PRO A 30 -1.44 -17.19 -18.62
C PRO A 30 -0.53 -16.16 -17.96
N PRO A 31 -0.40 -14.94 -18.52
CA PRO A 31 0.39 -13.90 -17.87
C PRO A 31 -0.03 -13.90 -16.41
N ALA A 32 0.93 -14.04 -15.48
CA ALA A 32 0.63 -14.08 -14.06
C ALA A 32 -0.32 -12.91 -13.78
N GLN A 33 -1.59 -13.23 -13.51
CA GLN A 33 -2.59 -12.19 -13.35
C GLN A 33 -2.15 -11.40 -12.13
N GLY A 34 -1.80 -10.13 -12.35
CA GLY A 34 -1.45 -9.22 -11.27
C GLY A 34 -2.57 -9.17 -10.24
N PRO A 35 -2.29 -8.72 -9.02
CA PRO A 35 -3.29 -8.74 -7.96
C PRO A 35 -4.47 -7.82 -8.34
N HIS A 36 -5.67 -8.24 -7.98
CA HIS A 36 -6.93 -7.54 -8.21
C HIS A 36 -7.14 -6.49 -7.13
N PHE A 37 -6.92 -5.24 -7.51
CA PHE A 37 -7.04 -4.12 -6.59
C PHE A 37 -8.47 -3.83 -6.21
N LEU A 38 -8.67 -3.65 -4.91
CA LEU A 38 -9.97 -3.33 -4.37
C LEU A 38 -10.32 -1.89 -4.70
N ARG A 39 -11.51 -1.66 -5.25
CA ARG A 39 -11.96 -0.33 -5.71
C ARG A 39 -12.86 0.34 -4.68
N TRP A 40 -12.95 1.66 -4.77
CA TRP A 40 -13.98 2.42 -4.05
C TRP A 40 -15.36 2.12 -4.59
N ALA A 41 -16.36 2.10 -3.71
CA ALA A 41 -17.76 2.02 -4.12
C ALA A 41 -18.22 3.32 -4.79
N GLY A 42 -19.09 3.17 -5.81
CA GLY A 42 -19.73 4.28 -6.49
C GLY A 42 -18.91 4.88 -7.63
N ASN A 43 -19.48 5.93 -8.25
CA ASN A 43 -18.95 6.54 -9.47
C ASN A 43 -18.27 7.90 -9.23
N SER A 44 -18.13 8.32 -7.97
CA SER A 44 -17.51 9.58 -7.58
C SER A 44 -16.32 9.31 -6.67
N PRO A 45 -15.17 10.00 -6.85
CA PRO A 45 -14.04 9.87 -5.94
C PRO A 45 -14.45 10.09 -4.48
N PRO A 46 -14.00 9.25 -3.54
CA PRO A 46 -14.24 9.49 -2.12
C PRO A 46 -13.59 10.78 -1.67
N GLN A 47 -14.21 11.43 -0.70
CA GLN A 47 -13.64 12.58 -0.01
C GLN A 47 -13.12 12.15 1.35
N PHE A 48 -12.07 12.81 1.80
CA PHE A 48 -11.42 12.49 3.06
C PHE A 48 -11.25 13.73 3.90
N ARG A 49 -11.06 13.51 5.20
CA ARG A 49 -10.64 14.52 6.15
C ARG A 49 -9.68 13.89 7.13
N ALA A 50 -8.59 14.58 7.36
CA ALA A 50 -7.59 14.16 8.29
C ALA A 50 -7.89 14.76 9.69
N ILE A 51 -7.73 13.96 10.74
CA ILE A 51 -8.09 14.30 12.12
C ILE A 51 -6.90 14.12 13.06
N ASP A 52 -6.79 15.02 14.03
CA ASP A 52 -5.82 14.90 15.11
C ASP A 52 -6.34 13.90 16.15
N PRO A 53 -5.68 12.74 16.35
CA PRO A 53 -6.13 11.73 17.30
C PRO A 53 -6.11 12.21 18.77
N LEU A 54 -5.45 13.33 19.10
CA LEU A 54 -5.51 13.95 20.43
C LEU A 54 -6.81 14.74 20.68
N SER A 55 -7.60 15.03 19.64
CA SER A 55 -8.87 15.75 19.73
C SER A 55 -10.06 14.79 19.85
N GLY A 56 -10.03 13.92 20.85
CA GLY A 56 -11.17 13.08 21.20
C GLY A 56 -12.22 13.83 22.02
N SER A 57 -13.42 13.96 21.46
CA SER A 57 -14.70 14.32 22.08
C SER A 57 -15.00 15.79 22.43
N GLY A 58 -16.13 16.29 21.92
CA GLY A 58 -16.79 17.49 22.44
C GLY A 58 -17.59 18.29 21.41
N ALA A 59 -18.85 17.93 21.20
CA ALA A 59 -19.83 18.89 20.70
C ALA A 59 -20.02 20.00 21.76
N GLY A 60 -19.85 21.27 21.39
CA GLY A 60 -20.19 22.42 22.25
C GLY A 60 -19.20 23.57 22.13
N GLY A 61 -19.68 24.74 21.67
CA GLY A 61 -18.87 25.93 21.47
C GLY A 61 -18.40 26.63 22.75
N GLY A 62 -17.56 27.66 22.55
CA GLY A 62 -17.15 28.63 23.57
C GLY A 62 -15.67 28.53 23.93
N GLY A 63 -14.92 29.60 23.66
CA GLY A 63 -13.45 29.64 23.80
C GLY A 63 -12.91 29.65 25.23
N GLY A 64 -11.58 29.52 25.33
CA GLY A 64 -10.83 29.73 26.57
C GLY A 64 -9.50 28.98 26.60
N LEU A 65 -8.41 29.72 26.65
CA LEU A 65 -7.01 29.29 26.58
C LEU A 65 -6.50 28.68 27.91
N SER A 66 -5.58 27.70 27.86
CA SER A 66 -4.40 27.67 28.75
C SER A 66 -3.29 26.73 28.26
N SER A 67 -2.07 27.22 28.50
CA SER A 67 -0.75 26.89 27.96
C SER A 67 -0.06 25.73 28.69
N GLY A 68 0.78 24.93 27.99
CA GLY A 68 1.75 24.06 28.69
C GLY A 68 2.34 22.83 28.00
N SER A 69 2.81 22.86 26.74
CA SER A 69 3.84 21.92 26.24
C SER A 69 4.24 22.21 24.79
N GLY A 70 5.56 22.33 24.54
CA GLY A 70 6.24 22.26 23.23
C GLY A 70 5.37 22.45 21.99
N GLY A 71 5.15 23.71 21.62
CA GLY A 71 4.34 24.10 20.47
C GLY A 71 4.83 23.45 19.19
N LEU A 72 3.98 22.63 18.60
CA LEU A 72 4.10 22.14 17.25
C LEU A 72 3.95 23.34 16.30
N SER A 73 5.01 23.69 15.55
CA SER A 73 4.89 24.60 14.42
C SER A 73 4.25 23.86 13.26
N PHE A 74 3.00 24.21 12.99
CA PHE A 74 2.39 23.96 11.70
C PHE A 74 2.38 25.32 10.99
N ASP A 75 3.09 25.45 9.86
CA ASP A 75 2.75 26.45 8.86
C ASP A 75 1.36 26.08 8.37
N LEU A 76 0.34 26.59 9.05
CA LEU A 76 -0.83 26.92 8.28
C LEU A 76 -0.56 28.32 7.69
N ALA A 77 -1.28 28.64 6.64
CA ALA A 77 -2.12 29.81 6.79
C ALA A 77 -3.27 29.45 7.79
N SER A 78 -3.26 29.62 9.15
CA SER A 78 -2.26 29.99 10.21
C SER A 78 -2.49 29.23 11.59
N GLY A 79 -1.54 28.37 12.08
CA GLY A 79 -1.41 27.62 13.38
C GLY A 79 -2.42 26.51 13.84
N PRO A 80 -2.12 25.63 14.85
CA PRO A 80 -1.34 24.38 14.87
C PRO A 80 -2.15 23.10 15.24
N GLY A 81 -2.00 21.99 14.50
CA GLY A 81 -2.51 20.65 14.87
C GLY A 81 -3.16 19.87 13.73
N GLY A 82 -3.69 20.59 12.76
CA GLY A 82 -4.58 20.03 11.74
C GLY A 82 -3.85 19.52 10.52
N LEU A 83 -4.02 18.24 10.24
CA LEU A 83 -3.74 17.64 8.94
C LEU A 83 -4.58 18.37 7.87
N SER A 84 -3.93 19.07 6.93
CA SER A 84 -4.61 19.70 5.80
C SER A 84 -4.76 18.67 4.67
N LEU A 85 -5.97 18.51 4.13
CA LEU A 85 -6.18 17.65 2.98
C LEU A 85 -6.35 18.47 1.70
N GLY A 86 -5.34 18.46 0.84
CA GLY A 86 -5.48 18.90 -0.55
C GLY A 86 -5.80 17.68 -1.40
N GLN A 87 -7.05 17.53 -1.85
CA GLN A 87 -7.47 16.54 -2.87
C GLN A 87 -6.83 15.15 -2.72
N SER A 88 -6.98 14.53 -1.53
CA SER A 88 -6.49 13.18 -1.17
C SER A 88 -5.07 13.07 -0.63
N THR A 89 -4.39 14.19 -0.35
CA THR A 89 -3.07 14.18 0.30
C THR A 89 -3.11 14.83 1.68
N ALA A 90 -2.47 14.21 2.69
CA ALA A 90 -2.24 14.76 4.03
C ALA A 90 -0.75 14.81 4.35
N THR A 91 -0.32 15.77 5.15
CA THR A 91 1.08 15.86 5.62
C THR A 91 1.17 16.07 7.13
N PHE A 92 2.21 15.50 7.75
CA PHE A 92 2.55 15.73 9.16
C PHE A 92 4.02 15.44 9.45
N TRP A 93 4.54 16.01 10.53
CA TRP A 93 5.91 15.76 10.97
C TRP A 93 5.98 14.51 11.87
N ALA A 94 6.82 13.56 11.49
CA ALA A 94 7.29 12.50 12.38
C ALA A 94 8.62 12.93 13.01
N VAL A 95 8.83 12.62 14.29
CA VAL A 95 10.02 13.06 15.04
C VAL A 95 10.67 11.83 15.65
N ARG A 96 11.99 11.67 15.46
CA ARG A 96 12.71 10.53 16.02
C ARG A 96 12.68 10.54 17.54
N GLY A 97 12.20 9.44 18.13
CA GLY A 97 12.04 9.29 19.58
C GLY A 97 10.71 9.83 20.11
N GLN A 98 9.74 10.15 19.25
CA GLN A 98 8.39 10.53 19.64
C GLN A 98 7.36 9.75 18.83
N GLU A 99 6.39 9.13 19.51
CA GLU A 99 5.25 8.55 18.81
C GLU A 99 4.33 9.66 18.26
N ARG A 100 4.07 9.58 16.96
CA ARG A 100 3.17 10.47 16.23
C ARG A 100 2.21 9.62 15.42
N SER A 101 0.95 10.05 15.37
CA SER A 101 -0.08 9.37 14.60
C SER A 101 -0.84 10.36 13.73
N ALA A 102 -1.13 9.97 12.49
CA ALA A 102 -2.09 10.63 11.62
C ALA A 102 -3.26 9.68 11.38
N GLN A 103 -4.48 10.21 11.45
CA GLN A 103 -5.68 9.48 11.09
C GLN A 103 -6.44 10.24 10.00
N ILE A 104 -6.88 9.52 8.98
CA ILE A 104 -7.68 10.03 7.87
C ILE A 104 -8.99 9.26 7.83
N ASN A 105 -10.09 9.99 7.80
CA ASN A 105 -11.44 9.47 7.78
C ASN A 105 -12.13 9.83 6.46
N TYR A 106 -13.14 9.07 6.08
CA TYR A 106 -14.05 9.46 5.02
C TYR A 106 -14.80 10.73 5.40
N LEU A 107 -15.08 11.56 4.41
CA LEU A 107 -15.94 12.73 4.55
C LEU A 107 -17.26 12.44 3.83
N SER A 108 -18.35 12.30 4.59
CA SER A 108 -19.67 12.14 3.99
C SER A 108 -20.18 13.46 3.38
N ALA A 109 -21.20 13.37 2.54
CA ALA A 109 -21.87 14.56 1.98
C ALA A 109 -22.46 15.50 3.06
N ALA A 110 -22.75 14.97 4.26
CA ALA A 110 -23.23 15.73 5.41
C ALA A 110 -22.08 16.31 6.26
N GLY A 111 -20.81 16.06 5.88
CA GLY A 111 -19.62 16.51 6.61
C GLY A 111 -19.21 15.60 7.78
N ASP A 112 -19.85 14.43 7.93
CA ASP A 112 -19.48 13.47 8.98
C ASP A 112 -18.15 12.77 8.67
N THR A 113 -17.38 12.52 9.72
CA THR A 113 -16.08 11.84 9.68
C THR A 113 -15.99 10.67 10.65
N SER A 114 -17.09 9.99 10.93
CA SER A 114 -17.08 8.86 11.89
C SER A 114 -16.40 7.61 11.35
N SER A 115 -16.37 7.45 10.02
CA SER A 115 -15.79 6.27 9.35
C SER A 115 -14.29 6.46 9.07
N PRO A 116 -13.39 5.68 9.69
CA PRO A 116 -11.97 5.75 9.41
C PRO A 116 -11.62 5.14 8.05
N PHE A 117 -10.55 5.66 7.43
CA PHE A 117 -9.93 5.05 6.26
C PHE A 117 -8.49 4.62 6.54
N LEU A 118 -7.69 5.47 7.19
CA LEU A 118 -6.29 5.18 7.45
C LEU A 118 -5.86 5.70 8.82
N ARG A 119 -4.99 4.94 9.50
CA ARG A 119 -4.20 5.38 10.64
C ARG A 119 -2.75 4.97 10.39
N LEU A 120 -1.85 5.93 10.52
CA LEU A 120 -0.41 5.71 10.43
C LEU A 120 0.23 6.18 11.74
N THR A 121 0.94 5.29 12.41
CA THR A 121 1.64 5.56 13.67
C THR A 121 3.13 5.32 13.47
N ILE A 122 3.95 6.28 13.88
CA ILE A 122 5.41 6.29 13.67
C ILE A 122 6.06 6.71 14.99
N SER A 123 7.03 5.93 15.48
CA SER A 123 7.77 6.21 16.72
C SER A 123 9.26 6.48 16.51
N ASP A 124 9.91 5.74 15.59
CA ASP A 124 11.36 5.82 15.37
C ASP A 124 11.74 5.88 13.88
N PRO A 125 11.45 6.99 13.18
CA PRO A 125 12.02 7.24 11.86
C PRO A 125 13.55 7.33 11.99
N ALA A 126 14.27 6.43 11.32
CA ALA A 126 15.71 6.23 11.54
C ALA A 126 16.57 6.72 10.37
N TYR A 127 16.14 6.51 9.13
CA TYR A 127 16.92 6.84 7.94
C TYR A 127 16.03 7.34 6.80
N VAL A 128 16.37 8.48 6.21
CA VAL A 128 15.67 9.06 5.05
C VAL A 128 16.58 8.93 3.82
N PRO A 129 16.15 8.22 2.76
CA PRO A 129 16.92 8.15 1.51
C PRO A 129 17.27 9.53 0.95
N GLY A 130 18.54 9.68 0.55
CA GLY A 130 19.07 10.95 0.05
C GLY A 130 19.45 11.97 1.13
N VAL A 131 19.03 11.77 2.38
CA VAL A 131 19.38 12.65 3.52
C VAL A 131 20.35 11.94 4.48
N GLY A 132 20.04 10.70 4.88
CA GLY A 132 20.84 9.91 5.81
C GLY A 132 20.12 9.56 7.11
N ASP A 133 20.91 9.20 8.12
CA ASP A 133 20.42 8.87 9.46
C ASP A 133 19.84 10.12 10.16
N LEU A 134 18.72 9.93 10.87
CA LEU A 134 18.12 10.96 11.70
C LEU A 134 18.64 10.85 13.13
N ALA A 135 19.01 11.95 13.77
CA ALA A 135 19.31 11.97 15.20
C ALA A 135 18.01 12.06 16.04
N PRO A 136 18.03 11.66 17.33
CA PRO A 136 16.90 11.91 18.22
C PRO A 136 16.49 13.39 18.24
N GLY A 137 15.21 13.67 18.06
CA GLY A 137 14.67 15.02 17.94
C GLY A 137 14.61 15.57 16.51
N ASP A 138 15.28 14.93 15.54
CA ASP A 138 15.12 15.30 14.13
C ASP A 138 13.73 14.91 13.63
N SER A 139 13.22 15.71 12.69
CA SER A 139 11.89 15.54 12.11
C SER A 139 11.93 15.31 10.62
N VAL A 140 11.06 14.44 10.13
CA VAL A 140 10.83 14.21 8.69
C VAL A 140 9.38 14.54 8.37
N LEU A 141 9.17 15.26 7.27
CA LEU A 141 7.82 15.57 6.77
C LEU A 141 7.30 14.32 6.07
N ILE A 142 6.21 13.78 6.59
CA ILE A 142 5.51 12.65 6.00
C ILE A 142 4.41 13.17 5.11
N THR A 143 4.29 12.58 3.93
CA THR A 143 3.16 12.79 3.01
C THR A 143 2.44 11.47 2.83
N VAL A 144 1.12 11.50 3.01
CA VAL A 144 0.22 10.38 2.72
C VAL A 144 -0.67 10.80 1.56
N THR A 145 -0.57 10.12 0.44
CA THR A 145 -1.43 10.35 -0.73
C THR A 145 -2.34 9.16 -0.94
N ILE A 146 -3.65 9.41 -1.01
CA ILE A 146 -4.67 8.37 -1.15
C ILE A 146 -5.01 8.19 -2.63
N ASP A 147 -5.01 6.94 -3.10
CA ASP A 147 -5.53 6.60 -4.42
C ASP A 147 -7.05 6.83 -4.43
N THR A 148 -7.54 7.59 -5.41
CA THR A 148 -8.96 7.94 -5.54
C THR A 148 -9.76 6.97 -6.38
N VAL A 149 -9.11 5.94 -6.93
CA VAL A 149 -9.70 4.86 -7.73
C VAL A 149 -9.72 3.56 -6.94
N ASN A 150 -8.60 3.23 -6.30
CA ASN A 150 -8.44 2.00 -5.52
C ASN A 150 -8.20 2.28 -4.05
N ILE A 151 -8.43 1.29 -3.19
CA ILE A 151 -8.15 1.35 -1.76
C ILE A 151 -6.65 1.18 -1.53
N GLY A 152 -5.92 2.27 -1.75
CA GLY A 152 -4.47 2.30 -1.62
C GLY A 152 -3.95 3.68 -1.22
N VAL A 153 -2.69 3.70 -0.79
CA VAL A 153 -1.97 4.90 -0.38
C VAL A 153 -0.52 4.84 -0.82
N SER A 154 0.04 6.01 -1.13
CA SER A 154 1.47 6.23 -1.29
C SER A 154 2.00 6.99 -0.08
N LEU A 155 3.10 6.52 0.49
CA LEU A 155 3.76 7.13 1.63
C LEU A 155 5.11 7.70 1.22
N GLU A 156 5.33 8.98 1.52
CA GLU A 156 6.58 9.67 1.27
C GLU A 156 7.20 10.20 2.58
N PRO A 157 8.54 10.28 2.68
CA PRO A 157 9.52 9.96 1.64
C PRO A 157 9.63 8.45 1.36
N THR A 158 9.56 8.05 0.09
CA THR A 158 9.72 6.64 -0.29
C THR A 158 11.08 6.12 0.17
N GLY A 159 11.09 4.91 0.72
CA GLY A 159 12.24 4.26 1.32
C GLY A 159 12.63 4.78 2.71
N LEU A 160 11.87 5.70 3.34
CA LEU A 160 12.07 6.07 4.75
C LEU A 160 12.04 4.81 5.60
N GLN A 161 13.09 4.55 6.37
CA GLN A 161 13.25 3.35 7.20
C GLN A 161 13.07 3.69 8.67
N PHE A 162 12.66 2.68 9.44
CA PHE A 162 12.39 2.81 10.87
C PHE A 162 13.30 1.92 11.70
N GLY A 163 13.70 2.37 12.89
CA GLY A 163 14.38 1.51 13.86
C GLY A 163 13.38 0.54 14.51
N ASP A 164 12.26 1.09 15.00
CA ASP A 164 11.06 0.34 15.32
C ASP A 164 10.03 0.48 14.19
N PRO A 165 9.48 -0.61 13.63
CA PRO A 165 8.55 -0.53 12.49
C PRO A 165 7.38 0.42 12.74
N ALA A 166 7.06 1.26 11.75
CA ALA A 166 5.83 2.03 11.77
C ALA A 166 4.61 1.10 11.68
N GLN A 167 3.44 1.58 12.07
CA GLN A 167 2.20 0.80 12.00
C GLN A 167 1.22 1.49 11.06
N LEU A 168 0.72 0.73 10.09
CA LEU A 168 -0.33 1.15 9.17
C LEU A 168 -1.59 0.33 9.46
N GLN A 169 -2.71 1.02 9.67
CA GLN A 169 -4.03 0.44 9.62
C GLN A 169 -4.83 1.05 8.47
N ILE A 170 -5.36 0.21 7.59
CA ILE A 170 -6.22 0.61 6.47
C ILE A 170 -7.57 -0.07 6.63
N TRP A 171 -8.63 0.72 6.55
CA TRP A 171 -10.01 0.25 6.49
C TRP A 171 -10.46 0.19 5.04
N TYR A 172 -11.11 -0.92 4.67
CA TYR A 172 -11.58 -1.17 3.30
C TYR A 172 -13.11 -1.18 3.21
N GLY A 173 -13.82 -0.72 4.24
CA GLY A 173 -15.28 -0.58 4.22
C GLY A 173 -15.80 0.32 3.08
N GLY A 174 -14.97 1.24 2.58
CA GLY A 174 -15.27 2.08 1.43
C GLY A 174 -15.47 1.35 0.10
N ALA A 175 -15.14 0.05 0.01
CA ALA A 175 -15.40 -0.78 -1.18
C ALA A 175 -16.87 -1.14 -1.37
N GLY A 176 -17.73 -0.92 -0.36
CA GLY A 176 -19.18 -1.17 -0.49
C GLY A 176 -19.58 -2.65 -0.53
N GLY A 177 -18.62 -3.58 -0.53
CA GLY A 177 -18.85 -5.02 -0.46
C GLY A 177 -18.78 -5.76 -1.81
N ASP A 178 -18.75 -5.04 -2.93
CA ASP A 178 -18.47 -5.60 -4.27
C ASP A 178 -16.94 -5.61 -4.45
N LEU A 179 -16.30 -6.68 -3.99
CA LEU A 179 -14.85 -6.77 -3.91
C LEU A 179 -14.24 -7.22 -5.24
N ASN A 180 -14.99 -7.97 -6.06
CA ASN A 180 -14.53 -8.39 -7.39
C ASN A 180 -14.88 -7.38 -8.50
N GLY A 181 -15.75 -6.40 -8.22
CA GLY A 181 -16.14 -5.33 -9.13
C GLY A 181 -17.10 -5.77 -10.23
N ASP A 182 -17.87 -6.85 -10.03
CA ASP A 182 -18.85 -7.35 -11.00
C ASP A 182 -20.22 -6.65 -10.91
N GLY A 183 -20.40 -5.78 -9.92
CA GLY A 183 -21.61 -5.00 -9.69
C GLY A 183 -22.64 -5.68 -8.77
N VAL A 184 -22.34 -6.86 -8.22
CA VAL A 184 -23.24 -7.61 -7.34
C VAL A 184 -22.51 -8.04 -6.08
N VAL A 185 -23.07 -7.69 -4.92
CA VAL A 185 -22.56 -8.18 -3.64
C VAL A 185 -23.12 -9.58 -3.36
N ASP A 186 -22.27 -10.60 -3.43
CA ASP A 186 -22.69 -11.99 -3.24
C ASP A 186 -21.69 -12.87 -2.46
N SER A 187 -21.86 -14.20 -2.56
CA SER A 187 -21.01 -15.17 -1.86
C SER A 187 -19.57 -15.21 -2.36
N ALA A 188 -19.29 -14.77 -3.59
CA ALA A 188 -17.95 -14.65 -4.13
C ALA A 188 -17.17 -13.55 -3.39
N ASP A 189 -17.79 -12.40 -3.15
CA ASP A 189 -17.18 -11.32 -2.36
C ASP A 189 -16.87 -11.77 -0.94
N ALA A 190 -17.82 -12.48 -0.30
CA ALA A 190 -17.60 -13.02 1.04
C ALA A 190 -16.42 -14.02 1.08
N GLN A 191 -16.20 -14.78 0.00
CA GLN A 191 -15.04 -15.67 -0.11
C GLN A 191 -13.74 -14.91 -0.33
N ILE A 192 -13.75 -13.87 -1.17
CA ILE A 192 -12.60 -12.98 -1.37
C ILE A 192 -12.21 -12.35 -0.04
N GLU A 193 -13.18 -11.73 0.65
CA GLU A 193 -12.95 -11.03 1.92
C GLU A 193 -12.33 -11.95 2.97
N SER A 194 -12.83 -13.18 3.10
CA SER A 194 -12.43 -14.10 4.17
C SER A 194 -11.18 -14.92 3.88
N ARG A 195 -10.70 -14.97 2.63
CA ARG A 195 -9.63 -15.92 2.24
C ARG A 195 -8.53 -15.35 1.35
N LEU A 196 -8.85 -14.36 0.50
CA LEU A 196 -7.95 -13.92 -0.56
C LEU A 196 -7.50 -12.47 -0.40
N LEU A 197 -8.31 -11.66 0.28
CA LEU A 197 -8.02 -10.24 0.49
C LEU A 197 -6.79 -10.08 1.40
N GLY A 198 -5.90 -9.19 1.00
CA GLY A 198 -4.69 -8.88 1.74
C GLY A 198 -4.22 -7.45 1.50
N LEU A 199 -3.15 -7.09 2.21
CA LEU A 199 -2.43 -5.85 1.99
C LEU A 199 -1.18 -6.14 1.16
N TRP A 200 -0.93 -5.32 0.15
CA TRP A 200 0.17 -5.47 -0.78
C TRP A 200 1.00 -4.19 -0.80
N TYR A 201 2.26 -4.31 -1.21
CA TYR A 201 3.15 -3.16 -1.40
C TYR A 201 3.92 -3.24 -2.71
N ARG A 202 4.40 -2.10 -3.19
CA ARG A 202 5.44 -2.01 -4.23
C ARG A 202 6.39 -0.86 -3.91
N GLU A 203 7.66 -1.05 -4.24
CA GLU A 203 8.74 -0.06 -3.99
C GLU A 203 8.64 1.17 -4.90
N GLY A 204 7.89 1.08 -6.01
CA GLY A 204 7.67 2.15 -6.97
C GLY A 204 6.86 1.67 -8.17
N ALA A 205 6.47 2.59 -9.05
CA ALA A 205 5.53 2.31 -10.15
C ALA A 205 5.94 1.15 -11.08
N ASP A 206 7.24 0.91 -11.26
CA ASP A 206 7.79 -0.16 -12.10
C ASP A 206 8.04 -1.49 -11.36
N SER A 207 7.78 -1.53 -10.04
CA SER A 207 8.00 -2.73 -9.22
C SER A 207 6.77 -3.62 -9.19
N ALA A 208 6.99 -4.93 -9.08
CA ALA A 208 5.91 -5.89 -8.87
C ALA A 208 5.29 -5.71 -7.48
N TRP A 209 3.96 -5.83 -7.42
CA TRP A 209 3.25 -5.89 -6.16
C TRP A 209 3.54 -7.19 -5.42
N THR A 210 3.83 -7.07 -4.13
CA THR A 210 4.16 -8.19 -3.25
C THR A 210 3.22 -8.16 -2.03
N PRO A 211 2.70 -9.30 -1.56
CA PRO A 211 1.86 -9.31 -0.37
C PRO A 211 2.69 -9.00 0.88
N ILE A 212 2.13 -8.25 1.82
CA ILE A 212 2.72 -8.05 3.15
C ILE A 212 1.91 -8.76 4.22
N ARG A 213 2.61 -9.12 5.30
CA ARG A 213 1.95 -9.70 6.47
C ARG A 213 1.11 -8.64 7.17
N ALA A 214 -0.19 -8.77 7.09
CA ALA A 214 -1.14 -7.95 7.83
C ALA A 214 -2.12 -8.83 8.62
N ALA A 215 -2.58 -8.34 9.77
CA ALA A 215 -3.71 -8.95 10.47
C ALA A 215 -5.01 -8.32 9.98
N GLN A 216 -5.96 -9.15 9.56
CA GLN A 216 -7.27 -8.71 9.10
C GLN A 216 -8.30 -8.73 10.24
N SER A 217 -9.13 -7.70 10.31
CA SER A 217 -10.38 -7.70 11.08
C SER A 217 -11.56 -7.68 10.10
N LEU A 218 -12.32 -8.78 10.03
CA LEU A 218 -13.53 -8.86 9.21
C LEU A 218 -14.67 -7.99 9.77
N SER A 219 -14.75 -7.84 11.10
CA SER A 219 -15.77 -7.01 11.74
C SER A 219 -15.55 -5.53 11.47
N ASP A 220 -14.29 -5.08 11.54
CA ASP A 220 -13.94 -3.68 11.30
C ASP A 220 -13.64 -3.39 9.83
N ARG A 221 -13.58 -4.44 9.00
CA ARG A 221 -13.12 -4.39 7.61
C ARG A 221 -11.80 -3.62 7.49
N SER A 222 -10.78 -4.10 8.18
CA SER A 222 -9.46 -3.46 8.18
C SER A 222 -8.30 -4.44 8.15
N PHE A 223 -7.16 -3.94 7.71
CA PHE A 223 -5.86 -4.59 7.84
C PHE A 223 -4.96 -3.73 8.73
N ILE A 224 -4.16 -4.38 9.58
CA ILE A 224 -3.08 -3.74 10.34
C ILE A 224 -1.76 -4.42 10.01
N SER A 225 -0.74 -3.64 9.66
CA SER A 225 0.59 -4.11 9.28
C SER A 225 1.68 -3.26 9.91
N GLN A 226 2.81 -3.90 10.17
CA GLN A 226 4.06 -3.20 10.45
C GLN A 226 4.72 -2.83 9.11
N LEU A 227 5.25 -1.61 9.02
CA LEU A 227 5.95 -1.09 7.87
C LEU A 227 7.43 -0.95 8.21
N LEU A 228 8.28 -1.61 7.42
CA LEU A 228 9.73 -1.50 7.55
C LEU A 228 10.28 -0.28 6.81
N HIS A 229 9.57 0.16 5.77
CA HIS A 229 9.88 1.38 5.04
C HIS A 229 8.62 1.98 4.41
N PHE A 230 8.70 3.20 3.89
CA PHE A 230 7.61 3.83 3.13
C PHE A 230 7.67 3.57 1.64
N CYS A 231 6.52 3.34 1.04
CA CYS A 231 6.34 3.06 -0.38
C CYS A 231 4.83 3.08 -0.70
N ASP A 232 4.40 2.42 -1.77
CA ASP A 232 3.00 2.28 -2.13
C ASP A 232 2.39 1.04 -1.47
N TYR A 233 1.16 1.19 -0.95
CA TYR A 233 0.41 0.14 -0.27
C TYR A 233 -1.02 0.08 -0.78
N GLU A 234 -1.56 -1.12 -1.00
CA GLU A 234 -2.89 -1.29 -1.58
C GLU A 234 -3.60 -2.56 -1.10
N VAL A 235 -4.91 -2.47 -0.89
CA VAL A 235 -5.75 -3.63 -0.57
C VAL A 235 -6.07 -4.36 -1.87
N SER A 236 -5.74 -5.64 -1.91
CA SER A 236 -5.80 -6.42 -3.14
C SER A 236 -5.94 -7.91 -2.85
N PHE A 237 -6.40 -8.68 -3.82
CA PHE A 237 -6.45 -10.13 -3.74
C PHE A 237 -5.84 -10.77 -4.97
N SER A 238 -5.39 -12.02 -4.87
CA SER A 238 -5.01 -12.79 -6.04
C SER A 238 -5.56 -14.20 -5.87
N GLU A 239 -6.19 -14.72 -6.92
CA GLU A 239 -6.72 -16.09 -6.97
C GLU A 239 -5.62 -17.15 -6.75
N TYR A 240 -4.34 -16.75 -6.89
CA TYR A 240 -3.17 -17.60 -6.75
C TYR A 240 -2.40 -17.36 -5.43
N ALA A 241 -2.78 -16.37 -4.60
CA ALA A 241 -2.04 -15.98 -3.40
C ALA A 241 -2.29 -16.86 -2.16
N VAL A 242 -3.00 -17.98 -2.29
CA VAL A 242 -3.12 -18.97 -1.21
C VAL A 242 -1.84 -19.81 -1.13
N SER A 243 -0.86 -19.31 -0.40
CA SER A 243 0.22 -20.11 0.19
C SER A 243 0.16 -20.00 1.71
N TRP A 244 -0.26 -21.10 2.35
CA TRP A 244 -0.23 -21.37 3.79
C TRP A 244 1.20 -21.42 4.34
#